data_AF-S4MMM0-F1
#
_entry.id   AF-S4MMM0-F1
#
_cell.length_a   1.000
_cell.length_b   1.000
_cell.length_c   1.000
_cell.angle_alpha   90.00
_cell.angle_beta   90.00
_cell.angle_gamma   90.00
#
_symmetry.space_group_name_H-M   'P 1'
#
loop_
_entity.id
_entity.type
_entity.pdbx_description
1 polymer ?
#
loop_
_entity_poly.entity_id
_entity_poly.type
_entity_poly.pdbx_seq_one_letter_code
_entity_poly.pdbx_strand_id
1 'polypeptide(L)'
;MRLRQELLLAYQAFATGSEPETDPARPFAEHVAWVESLDRDAAAAYWARVMEGSTGPWAGEPQRTQGRLTQVQRALDPRLTDRLDAAAKSAGTTFATFAQLAWARVLADRGGSEDVVFGVTSNGRPATAEAEAAVGPFISTLPVRFRFAPDEPVTAAVRRLHLQRLEAEEHGGVELAVMTGGRSLESVLVFDNYPVDASLGAVSAAVESDHPLAHRSYSVAQTEFPIRVDVLRGAEDALVLTFAGDREPPHDADELADRWVDALHTLAARSESEQEKSRQEKADGGTDVPAV
;
A
#
# COMPACT_ATOMS: atom_id res chain seq x y z
N MET A 1 7.14 -12.68 -7.47
CA MET A 1 6.48 -13.70 -8.32
C MET A 1 7.34 -14.22 -9.47
N ARG A 2 8.08 -13.38 -10.22
CA ARG A 2 8.99 -13.82 -11.31
C ARG A 2 9.83 -15.05 -10.97
N LEU A 3 10.49 -15.04 -9.81
CA LEU A 3 11.35 -16.15 -9.37
C LEU A 3 10.59 -17.48 -9.19
N ARG A 4 9.35 -17.44 -8.66
CA ARG A 4 8.49 -18.64 -8.54
C ARG A 4 8.03 -19.14 -9.91
N GLN A 5 7.63 -18.22 -10.78
CA GLN A 5 7.17 -18.55 -12.13
C GLN A 5 8.31 -19.13 -12.98
N GLU A 6 9.48 -18.47 -13.00
CA GLU A 6 10.67 -18.97 -13.69
C GLU A 6 11.12 -20.33 -13.14
N LEU A 7 11.08 -20.51 -11.82
CA LEU A 7 11.37 -21.81 -11.21
C LEU A 7 10.41 -22.90 -11.70
N LEU A 8 9.10 -22.62 -11.75
CA LEU A 8 8.11 -23.60 -12.20
C LEU A 8 8.21 -23.89 -13.71
N LEU A 9 8.44 -22.87 -14.53
CA LEU A 9 8.67 -23.03 -15.98
C LEU A 9 9.95 -23.82 -16.24
N ALA A 10 11.03 -23.50 -15.53
CA ALA A 10 12.29 -24.25 -15.60
C ALA A 10 12.10 -25.70 -15.16
N TYR A 11 11.39 -25.93 -14.06
CA TYR A 11 11.07 -27.26 -13.58
C TYR A 11 10.32 -28.09 -14.63
N GLN A 12 9.28 -27.52 -15.26
CA GLN A 12 8.50 -28.20 -16.31
C GLN A 12 9.34 -28.51 -17.56
N ALA A 13 10.17 -27.56 -18.01
CA ALA A 13 11.06 -27.77 -19.14
C ALA A 13 12.01 -28.95 -18.87
N PHE A 14 12.69 -28.95 -17.71
CA PHE A 14 13.58 -30.05 -17.34
C PHE A 14 12.85 -31.38 -17.17
N ALA A 15 11.66 -31.38 -16.57
CA ALA A 15 10.85 -32.59 -16.40
C ALA A 15 10.41 -33.21 -17.74
N THR A 16 10.31 -32.40 -18.80
CA THR A 16 9.95 -32.86 -20.15
C THR A 16 11.16 -33.07 -21.07
N GLY A 17 12.38 -32.93 -20.56
CA GLY A 17 13.62 -33.12 -21.32
C GLY A 17 13.97 -31.94 -22.25
N SER A 18 13.36 -30.78 -22.03
CA SER A 18 13.63 -29.54 -22.77
C SER A 18 14.48 -28.57 -21.95
N GLU A 19 15.19 -27.65 -22.62
CA GLU A 19 15.82 -26.51 -21.95
C GLU A 19 14.79 -25.38 -21.75
N PRO A 20 14.80 -24.68 -20.61
CA PRO A 20 13.91 -23.55 -20.40
C PRO A 20 14.32 -22.33 -21.20
N GLU A 21 13.37 -21.74 -21.91
CA GLU A 21 13.51 -20.41 -22.47
C GLU A 21 13.34 -19.37 -21.35
N THR A 22 14.38 -18.61 -21.06
CA THR A 22 14.34 -17.53 -20.06
C THR A 22 14.77 -16.22 -20.69
N ASP A 23 13.96 -15.18 -20.51
CA ASP A 23 14.38 -13.82 -20.86
C ASP A 23 15.53 -13.35 -19.97
N PRO A 24 16.54 -12.68 -20.51
CA PRO A 24 17.67 -12.18 -19.72
C PRO A 24 17.15 -11.24 -18.62
N ALA A 25 17.45 -11.57 -17.36
CA ALA A 25 17.12 -10.70 -16.24
C ALA A 25 18.05 -9.48 -16.22
N ARG A 26 17.50 -8.29 -15.98
CA ARG A 26 18.31 -7.09 -15.74
C ARG A 26 19.06 -7.22 -14.41
N PRO A 27 20.38 -6.96 -14.38
CA PRO A 27 21.15 -7.00 -13.15
C PRO A 27 20.64 -5.96 -12.14
N PHE A 28 20.49 -6.38 -10.87
CA PHE A 28 20.15 -5.46 -9.78
C PHE A 28 21.17 -4.30 -9.62
N ALA A 29 22.41 -4.51 -10.05
CA ALA A 29 23.45 -3.48 -10.04
C ALA A 29 23.08 -2.23 -10.86
N GLU A 30 22.29 -2.35 -11.93
CA GLU A 30 21.80 -1.18 -12.68
C GLU A 30 20.84 -0.32 -11.85
N HIS A 31 20.02 -0.96 -11.02
CA HIS A 31 19.15 -0.24 -10.09
C HIS A 31 19.95 0.45 -8.99
N VAL A 32 20.97 -0.21 -8.44
CA VAL A 32 21.87 0.42 -7.46
C VAL A 32 22.55 1.66 -8.07
N ALA A 33 23.10 1.54 -9.28
CA ALA A 33 23.70 2.67 -9.99
C ALA A 33 22.70 3.80 -10.26
N TRP A 34 21.44 3.47 -10.57
CA TRP A 34 20.37 4.47 -10.71
C TRP A 34 20.08 5.18 -9.38
N VAL A 35 19.92 4.46 -8.27
CA VAL A 35 19.70 5.05 -6.94
C VAL A 35 20.88 5.95 -6.55
N GLU A 36 22.12 5.49 -6.78
CA GLU A 36 23.34 6.27 -6.51
C GLU A 36 23.46 7.54 -7.38
N SER A 37 22.78 7.58 -8.53
CA SER A 37 22.74 8.76 -9.40
C SER A 37 21.73 9.82 -8.96
N LEU A 38 20.83 9.51 -8.02
CA LEU A 38 19.81 10.44 -7.55
C LEU A 38 20.42 11.52 -6.66
N ASP A 39 19.84 12.72 -6.72
CA ASP A 39 20.23 13.84 -5.86
C ASP A 39 19.73 13.60 -4.42
N ARG A 40 20.61 12.99 -3.62
CA ARG A 40 20.37 12.69 -2.21
C ARG A 40 20.14 13.95 -1.38
N ASP A 41 20.81 15.06 -1.67
CA ASP A 41 20.67 16.30 -0.92
C ASP A 41 19.32 16.96 -1.20
N ALA A 42 18.87 16.95 -2.46
CA ALA A 42 17.54 17.39 -2.83
C ALA A 42 16.44 16.54 -2.19
N ALA A 43 16.60 15.22 -2.18
CA ALA A 43 15.67 14.30 -1.51
C ALA A 43 15.63 14.55 0.01
N ALA A 44 16.78 14.67 0.67
CA ALA A 44 16.86 14.97 2.09
C ALA A 44 16.20 16.32 2.43
N ALA A 45 16.42 17.35 1.61
CA ALA A 45 15.80 18.66 1.78
C ALA A 45 14.28 18.62 1.57
N TYR A 46 13.79 17.84 0.61
CA TYR A 46 12.35 17.60 0.43
C TYR A 46 11.74 16.98 1.68
N TRP A 47 12.31 15.87 2.17
CA TRP A 47 11.76 15.16 3.32
C TRP A 47 11.83 15.97 4.62
N ALA A 48 12.90 16.75 4.82
CA ALA A 48 13.00 17.67 5.94
C ALA A 48 11.83 18.68 5.97
N ARG A 49 11.45 19.23 4.80
CA ARG A 49 10.27 20.11 4.68
C ARG A 49 8.96 19.36 4.93
N VAL A 50 8.80 18.16 4.35
CA VAL A 50 7.58 17.35 4.52
C VAL A 50 7.35 17.00 5.99
N MET A 51 8.41 16.68 6.73
CA MET A 51 8.32 16.24 8.14
C MET A 51 8.35 17.39 9.16
N GLU A 52 8.55 18.63 8.73
CA GLU A 52 8.68 19.78 9.61
C GLU A 52 7.43 19.97 10.49
N GLY A 53 7.61 19.94 11.80
CA GLY A 53 6.50 20.11 12.76
C GLY A 53 5.49 18.95 12.78
N SER A 54 5.84 17.78 12.25
CA SER A 54 4.97 16.59 12.27
C SER A 54 4.74 16.07 13.69
N THR A 55 3.46 15.86 14.04
CA THR A 55 3.04 15.43 15.38
C THR A 55 3.06 13.91 15.58
N GLY A 56 2.92 13.12 14.50
CA GLY A 56 2.85 11.66 14.58
C GLY A 56 1.44 11.11 14.44
N PRO A 57 1.20 9.83 14.69
CA PRO A 57 1.91 9.07 15.69
C PRO A 57 3.30 8.57 15.23
N TRP A 58 4.21 8.47 16.20
CA TRP A 58 5.55 7.91 16.01
C TRP A 58 5.73 6.77 16.98
N ALA A 59 6.46 5.73 16.57
CA ALA A 59 6.84 4.67 17.50
C ALA A 59 7.72 5.24 18.61
N GLY A 60 7.54 4.70 19.82
CA GLY A 60 8.46 4.91 20.95
C GLY A 60 9.82 4.23 20.74
N GLU A 61 10.53 3.95 21.84
CA GLU A 61 11.86 3.31 21.83
C GLU A 61 11.94 2.05 20.94
N PRO A 62 13.12 1.74 20.34
CA PRO A 62 13.30 0.63 19.41
C PRO A 62 12.80 -0.68 20.01
N GLN A 63 11.78 -1.23 19.38
CA GLN A 63 11.01 -2.35 19.90
C GLN A 63 11.63 -3.65 19.40
N ARG A 64 11.64 -4.69 20.24
CA ARG A 64 12.13 -5.99 19.82
C ARG A 64 11.08 -6.62 18.92
N THR A 65 11.28 -6.53 17.61
CA THR A 65 10.39 -7.13 16.61
C THR A 65 10.56 -8.65 16.45
N GLN A 66 11.18 -9.29 17.44
CA GLN A 66 11.46 -10.72 17.47
C GLN A 66 10.48 -11.44 18.40
N GLY A 67 9.51 -12.15 17.83
CA GLY A 67 8.57 -12.99 18.58
C GLY A 67 7.31 -13.36 17.81
N ARG A 68 6.30 -13.87 18.53
CA ARG A 68 5.04 -14.35 17.93
C ARG A 68 4.16 -13.18 17.51
N LEU A 69 3.90 -13.08 16.21
CA LEU A 69 2.95 -12.11 15.68
C LEU A 69 1.52 -12.41 16.14
N THR A 70 0.73 -11.36 16.30
CA THR A 70 -0.72 -11.45 16.36
C THR A 70 -1.31 -10.83 15.11
N GLN A 71 -2.30 -11.50 14.50
CA GLN A 71 -3.00 -11.00 13.32
C GLN A 71 -4.49 -10.90 13.57
N VAL A 72 -5.07 -9.79 13.14
CA VAL A 72 -6.51 -9.57 13.08
C VAL A 72 -6.88 -9.33 11.62
N GLN A 73 -7.85 -10.09 11.12
CA GLN A 73 -8.30 -9.98 9.73
C GLN A 73 -9.78 -9.57 9.69
N ARG A 74 -10.12 -8.74 8.69
CA ARG A 74 -11.49 -8.41 8.32
C ARG A 74 -11.67 -8.60 6.82
N ALA A 75 -12.60 -9.46 6.44
CA ALA A 75 -13.04 -9.55 5.05
C ALA A 75 -13.81 -8.28 4.68
N LEU A 76 -13.60 -7.80 3.46
CA LEU A 76 -14.34 -6.67 2.92
C LEU A 76 -15.55 -7.17 2.13
N ASP A 77 -16.70 -6.53 2.31
CA ASP A 77 -17.87 -6.77 1.48
C ASP A 77 -17.54 -6.42 0.02
N PRO A 78 -17.75 -7.33 -0.96
CA PRO A 78 -17.56 -7.04 -2.38
C PRO A 78 -18.27 -5.76 -2.86
N ARG A 79 -19.43 -5.43 -2.27
CA ARG A 79 -20.16 -4.20 -2.59
C ARG A 79 -19.42 -2.94 -2.12
N LEU A 80 -18.74 -3.00 -0.98
CA LEU A 80 -17.93 -1.89 -0.49
C LEU A 80 -16.74 -1.67 -1.41
N THR A 81 -16.05 -2.74 -1.81
CA THR A 81 -14.89 -2.65 -2.73
C THR A 81 -15.30 -2.10 -4.09
N ASP A 82 -16.41 -2.54 -4.67
CA ASP A 82 -16.93 -2.00 -5.93
C ASP A 82 -17.24 -0.49 -5.85
N ARG A 83 -17.86 -0.06 -4.74
CA ARG A 83 -18.16 1.36 -4.49
C ARG A 83 -16.89 2.19 -4.37
N LEU A 84 -15.88 1.68 -3.68
CA LEU A 84 -14.58 2.35 -3.52
C LEU A 84 -13.80 2.38 -4.85
N ASP A 85 -13.84 1.32 -5.65
CA ASP A 85 -13.22 1.30 -6.98
C ASP A 85 -13.89 2.32 -7.92
N ALA A 86 -15.22 2.44 -7.87
CA ALA A 86 -15.95 3.47 -8.60
C ALA A 86 -15.58 4.89 -8.12
N ALA A 87 -15.53 5.11 -6.80
CA ALA A 87 -15.13 6.39 -6.20
C ALA A 87 -13.69 6.76 -6.57
N ALA A 88 -12.76 5.82 -6.51
CA ALA A 88 -11.37 5.97 -6.92
C ALA A 88 -11.26 6.38 -8.39
N LYS A 89 -11.96 5.67 -9.28
CA LYS A 89 -12.01 5.99 -10.70
C LYS A 89 -12.53 7.41 -10.96
N SER A 90 -13.61 7.81 -10.28
CA SER A 90 -14.17 9.16 -10.41
C SER A 90 -13.24 10.26 -9.88
N ALA A 91 -12.44 9.97 -8.85
CA ALA A 91 -11.46 10.89 -8.30
C ALA A 91 -10.12 10.90 -9.06
N GLY A 92 -9.92 10.01 -10.04
CA GLY A 92 -8.65 9.82 -10.74
C GLY A 92 -7.55 9.26 -9.83
N THR A 93 -7.91 8.35 -8.93
CA THR A 93 -7.02 7.73 -7.94
C THR A 93 -7.24 6.22 -7.90
N THR A 94 -6.66 5.53 -6.91
CA THR A 94 -6.81 4.08 -6.73
C THR A 94 -7.53 3.77 -5.43
N PHE A 95 -8.08 2.56 -5.32
CA PHE A 95 -8.54 2.02 -4.04
C PHE A 95 -7.47 2.15 -2.95
N ALA A 96 -6.21 1.97 -3.34
CA ALA A 96 -5.10 2.08 -2.42
C ALA A 96 -5.00 3.46 -1.76
N THR A 97 -5.32 4.54 -2.46
CA THR A 97 -5.36 5.86 -1.86
C THR A 97 -6.52 6.00 -0.86
N PHE A 98 -7.68 5.38 -1.13
CA PHE A 98 -8.80 5.35 -0.18
C PHE A 98 -8.45 4.58 1.10
N ALA A 99 -7.83 3.41 0.96
CA ALA A 99 -7.41 2.62 2.12
C ALA A 99 -6.32 3.33 2.95
N GLN A 100 -5.41 4.08 2.32
CA GLN A 100 -4.46 4.94 3.03
C GLN A 100 -5.15 6.07 3.77
N LEU A 101 -6.12 6.76 3.15
CA LEU A 101 -6.86 7.84 3.81
C LEU A 101 -7.70 7.31 4.97
N ALA A 102 -8.30 6.12 4.82
CA ALA A 102 -9.02 5.45 5.90
C ALA A 102 -8.07 5.09 7.06
N TRP A 103 -6.86 4.60 6.77
CA TRP A 103 -5.87 4.32 7.80
C TRP A 103 -5.39 5.59 8.50
N ALA A 104 -5.13 6.65 7.73
CA ALA A 104 -4.82 7.97 8.27
C ALA A 104 -5.92 8.45 9.24
N ARG A 105 -7.19 8.18 8.94
CA ARG A 105 -8.30 8.53 9.83
C ARG A 105 -8.29 7.72 11.13
N VAL A 106 -8.04 6.41 11.05
CA VAL A 106 -7.90 5.55 12.25
C VAL A 106 -6.78 6.06 13.17
N LEU A 107 -5.64 6.43 12.59
CA LEU A 107 -4.52 7.01 13.36
C LEU A 107 -4.86 8.36 13.97
N ALA A 108 -5.60 9.22 13.25
CA ALA A 108 -6.02 10.52 13.75
C ALA A 108 -6.97 10.36 14.95
N ASP A 109 -7.93 9.45 14.84
CA ASP A 109 -8.87 9.12 15.92
C ASP A 109 -8.18 8.50 17.14
N ARG A 110 -7.17 7.64 16.92
CA ARG A 110 -6.39 7.01 17.99
C ARG A 110 -5.47 8.01 18.69
N GLY A 111 -4.82 8.89 17.92
CA GLY A 111 -3.81 9.84 18.42
C GLY A 111 -4.38 11.17 18.89
N GLY A 112 -5.64 11.49 18.59
CA GLY A 112 -6.28 12.77 18.90
C GLY A 112 -5.70 13.96 18.12
N SER A 113 -5.05 13.71 16.98
CA SER A 113 -4.43 14.72 16.11
C SER A 113 -4.86 14.51 14.67
N GLU A 114 -5.23 15.60 13.98
CA GLU A 114 -5.56 15.57 12.56
C GLU A 114 -4.31 15.60 11.63
N ASP A 115 -3.10 15.72 12.20
CA ASP A 115 -1.82 15.62 11.47
C ASP A 115 -1.16 14.28 11.83
N VAL A 116 -1.18 13.34 10.88
CA VAL A 116 -0.74 11.95 11.07
C VAL A 116 0.44 11.58 10.19
N VAL A 117 1.27 10.65 10.67
CA VAL A 117 2.39 10.09 9.90
C VAL A 117 2.40 8.57 10.00
N PHE A 118 2.56 7.90 8.86
CA PHE A 118 2.68 6.44 8.75
C PHE A 118 3.51 6.06 7.52
N GLY A 119 3.99 4.83 7.44
CA GLY A 119 4.71 4.33 6.28
C GLY A 119 3.78 3.75 5.24
N VAL A 120 4.14 3.83 3.97
CA VAL A 120 3.51 3.04 2.92
C VAL A 120 4.58 2.38 2.07
N THR A 121 4.42 1.10 1.76
CA THR A 121 5.34 0.41 0.84
C THR A 121 5.15 0.93 -0.59
N SER A 122 6.27 1.25 -1.22
CA SER A 122 6.39 1.53 -2.64
C SER A 122 7.12 0.36 -3.32
N ASN A 123 6.84 0.16 -4.61
CA ASN A 123 7.55 -0.86 -5.39
C ASN A 123 9.05 -0.55 -5.53
N GLY A 124 9.45 0.72 -5.30
CA GLY A 124 10.81 1.26 -5.41
C GLY A 124 11.48 1.01 -6.76
N ARG A 125 10.68 0.75 -7.80
CA ARG A 125 11.16 0.52 -9.16
C ARG A 125 11.01 1.82 -9.94
N PRO A 126 12.02 2.21 -10.76
CA PRO A 126 11.83 3.30 -11.70
C PRO A 126 10.67 2.96 -12.66
N ALA A 127 9.92 3.97 -13.09
CA ALA A 127 8.76 3.87 -13.98
C ALA A 127 9.16 3.53 -15.43
N THR A 128 9.83 2.39 -15.60
CA THR A 128 10.30 1.84 -16.88
C THR A 128 9.86 0.39 -16.96
N ALA A 129 9.34 -0.05 -18.11
CA ALA A 129 8.84 -1.41 -18.30
C ALA A 129 9.90 -2.48 -17.98
N GLU A 130 11.16 -2.14 -18.21
CA GLU A 130 12.30 -3.02 -18.00
C GLU A 130 12.71 -3.15 -16.51
N ALA A 131 12.20 -2.30 -15.63
CA ALA A 131 12.42 -2.40 -14.18
C ALA A 131 11.47 -3.39 -13.51
N GLU A 132 10.31 -3.68 -14.10
CA GLU A 132 9.37 -4.70 -13.60
C GLU A 132 9.96 -6.11 -13.69
N ALA A 133 10.82 -6.33 -14.68
CA ALA A 133 11.49 -7.59 -14.93
C ALA A 133 12.59 -7.89 -13.89
N ALA A 134 13.23 -6.91 -13.27
CA ALA A 134 14.40 -7.17 -12.43
C ALA A 134 14.07 -7.90 -11.11
N VAL A 135 14.94 -8.83 -10.71
CA VAL A 135 14.85 -9.55 -9.42
C VAL A 135 15.80 -8.89 -8.42
N GLY A 136 15.28 -8.49 -7.25
CA GLY A 136 16.06 -7.82 -6.21
C GLY A 136 15.19 -7.16 -5.13
N PRO A 137 15.81 -6.58 -4.08
CA PRO A 137 15.12 -5.86 -3.02
C PRO A 137 14.75 -4.44 -3.49
N PHE A 138 13.66 -4.33 -4.26
CA PHE A 138 13.17 -3.03 -4.74
C PHE A 138 12.18 -2.37 -3.77
N ILE A 139 11.48 -3.16 -2.94
CA ILE A 139 10.46 -2.61 -2.05
C ILE A 139 11.11 -1.59 -1.12
N SER A 140 10.56 -0.38 -1.10
CA SER A 140 10.95 0.69 -0.20
C SER A 140 9.75 1.14 0.62
N THR A 141 9.98 1.76 1.77
CA THR A 141 8.93 2.35 2.59
C THR A 141 9.07 3.86 2.54
N LEU A 142 8.02 4.54 2.07
CA LEU A 142 7.96 6.00 2.05
C LEU A 142 7.03 6.48 3.17
N PRO A 143 7.42 7.47 3.97
CA PRO A 143 6.52 8.03 4.95
C PRO A 143 5.47 8.91 4.26
N VAL A 144 4.23 8.76 4.72
CA VAL A 144 3.09 9.59 4.35
C VAL A 144 2.75 10.45 5.55
N ARG A 145 2.83 11.76 5.38
CA ARG A 145 2.26 12.73 6.32
C ARG A 145 0.97 13.27 5.74
N PHE A 146 -0.13 13.10 6.45
CA PHE A 146 -1.43 13.61 6.03
C PHE A 146 -2.04 14.49 7.12
N ARG A 147 -2.46 15.70 6.74
CA ARG A 147 -3.23 16.59 7.60
C ARG A 147 -4.66 16.67 7.08
N PHE A 148 -5.63 16.31 7.90
CA PHE A 148 -7.04 16.51 7.59
C PHE A 148 -7.38 17.99 7.71
N ALA A 149 -8.07 18.53 6.70
CA ALA A 149 -8.61 19.87 6.75
C ALA A 149 -10.11 19.81 7.12
N PRO A 150 -10.59 20.74 7.99
CA PRO A 150 -12.02 20.86 8.27
C PRO A 150 -12.81 21.05 6.98
N ASP A 151 -13.95 20.37 6.87
CA ASP A 151 -14.88 20.47 5.74
C ASP A 151 -14.30 20.15 4.36
N GLU A 152 -13.11 19.54 4.29
CA GLU A 152 -12.52 19.10 3.02
C GLU A 152 -13.36 17.95 2.43
N PRO A 153 -13.76 18.03 1.14
CA PRO A 153 -14.40 16.93 0.44
C PRO A 153 -13.49 15.70 0.41
N VAL A 154 -14.06 14.51 0.58
CA VAL A 154 -13.31 13.25 0.55
C VAL A 154 -12.60 13.09 -0.79
N THR A 155 -13.28 13.41 -1.89
CA THR A 155 -12.69 13.36 -3.24
C THR A 155 -11.46 14.27 -3.38
N ALA A 156 -11.47 15.45 -2.76
CA ALA A 156 -10.33 16.36 -2.74
C ALA A 156 -9.19 15.84 -1.85
N ALA A 157 -9.52 15.34 -0.66
CA ALA A 157 -8.57 14.76 0.30
C ALA A 157 -7.82 13.56 -0.31
N VAL A 158 -8.54 12.62 -0.93
CA VAL A 158 -7.94 11.46 -1.61
C VAL A 158 -7.05 11.90 -2.78
N ARG A 159 -7.52 12.85 -3.61
CA ARG A 159 -6.71 13.36 -4.74
C ARG A 159 -5.43 14.04 -4.25
N ARG A 160 -5.51 14.83 -3.18
CA ARG A 160 -4.35 15.45 -2.54
C ARG A 160 -3.36 14.41 -2.02
N LEU A 161 -3.85 13.38 -1.33
CA LEU A 161 -3.01 12.27 -0.86
C LEU A 161 -2.35 11.53 -2.03
N HIS A 162 -3.08 11.29 -3.12
CA HIS A 162 -2.53 10.65 -4.31
C HIS A 162 -1.40 11.46 -4.94
N LEU A 163 -1.59 12.78 -5.10
CA LEU A 163 -0.57 13.66 -5.68
C LEU A 163 0.66 13.78 -4.78
N GLN A 164 0.47 13.92 -3.46
CA GLN A 164 1.57 13.90 -2.48
C GLN A 164 2.40 12.62 -2.58
N ARG A 165 1.75 11.48 -2.84
CA ARG A 165 2.43 10.20 -3.03
C ARG A 165 3.27 10.15 -4.30
N LEU A 166 2.75 10.64 -5.42
CA LEU A 166 3.50 10.68 -6.68
C LEU A 166 4.75 11.55 -6.54
N GLU A 167 4.63 12.72 -5.91
CA GLU A 167 5.77 13.59 -5.62
C GLU A 167 6.78 12.93 -4.66
N ALA A 168 6.30 12.23 -3.62
CA ALA A 168 7.16 11.51 -2.69
C ALA A 168 7.97 10.38 -3.35
N GLU A 169 7.43 9.74 -4.38
CA GLU A 169 8.13 8.69 -5.13
C GLU A 169 9.35 9.22 -5.89
N GLU A 170 9.32 10.46 -6.36
CA GLU A 170 10.48 11.14 -7.00
C GLU A 170 11.64 11.37 -6.02
N HIS A 171 11.35 11.44 -4.73
CA HIS A 171 12.32 11.65 -3.65
C HIS A 171 12.57 10.39 -2.81
N GLY A 172 12.13 9.21 -3.27
CA GLY A 172 12.23 7.94 -2.55
C GLY A 172 13.63 7.30 -2.52
N GLY A 173 14.64 7.91 -3.16
CA GLY A 173 16.00 7.38 -3.33
C GLY A 173 16.92 7.45 -2.12
N VAL A 174 16.39 7.69 -0.92
CA VAL A 174 17.15 7.80 0.34
C VAL A 174 16.61 6.84 1.39
N GLU A 175 17.32 6.65 2.49
CA GLU A 175 16.89 5.74 3.54
C GLU A 175 15.70 6.32 4.32
N LEU A 176 14.78 5.47 4.78
CA LEU A 176 13.63 5.88 5.59
C LEU A 176 14.03 6.74 6.80
N ALA A 177 15.15 6.43 7.45
CA ALA A 177 15.68 7.22 8.56
C ALA A 177 16.05 8.65 8.15
N VAL A 178 16.53 8.87 6.92
CA VAL A 178 16.75 10.23 6.38
C VAL A 178 15.40 10.91 6.18
N MET A 179 14.42 10.19 5.61
CA MET A 179 13.09 10.75 5.32
C MET A 179 12.35 11.19 6.59
N THR A 180 12.49 10.46 7.69
CA THR A 180 11.77 10.74 8.95
C THR A 180 12.59 11.54 9.97
N GLY A 181 13.81 11.96 9.63
CA GLY A 181 14.73 12.60 10.58
C GLY A 181 15.12 11.69 11.75
N GLY A 182 15.22 10.39 11.51
CA GLY A 182 15.59 9.37 12.49
C GLY A 182 14.45 8.89 13.39
N ARG A 183 13.22 9.38 13.19
CA ARG A 183 12.04 8.95 13.96
C ARG A 183 11.47 7.65 13.39
N SER A 184 11.11 6.73 14.28
CA SER A 184 10.49 5.45 13.89
C SER A 184 8.98 5.60 13.67
N LEU A 185 8.47 5.01 12.60
CA LEU A 185 7.03 5.01 12.30
C LEU A 185 6.30 4.01 13.20
N GLU A 186 5.10 4.37 13.68
CA GLU A 186 4.26 3.46 14.47
C GLU A 186 3.64 2.37 13.58
N SER A 187 3.28 2.73 12.35
CA SER A 187 2.63 1.81 11.44
C SER A 187 3.16 1.91 10.01
N VAL A 188 3.08 0.80 9.30
CA VAL A 188 3.27 0.73 7.85
C VAL A 188 2.04 0.11 7.20
N LEU A 189 1.60 0.69 6.09
CA LEU A 189 0.57 0.14 5.25
C LEU A 189 1.21 -0.53 4.02
N VAL A 190 0.85 -1.78 3.78
CA VAL A 190 1.30 -2.58 2.66
C VAL A 190 0.11 -2.85 1.74
N PHE A 191 0.29 -2.56 0.45
CA PHE A 191 -0.64 -3.05 -0.57
C PHE A 191 -0.07 -4.31 -1.17
N ASP A 192 -0.71 -5.44 -0.85
CA ASP A 192 -0.40 -6.68 -1.53
C ASP A 192 -1.18 -6.72 -2.85
N ASN A 193 -0.60 -6.10 -3.88
CA ASN A 193 -1.13 -6.14 -5.24
C ASN A 193 -0.83 -7.46 -5.96
N TYR A 194 -0.50 -8.52 -5.22
CA TYR A 194 -0.27 -9.83 -5.79
C TYR A 194 -1.48 -10.72 -5.55
N PRO A 195 -2.50 -10.72 -6.44
CA PRO A 195 -3.36 -11.87 -6.52
C PRO A 195 -2.43 -13.06 -6.73
N VAL A 196 -2.58 -14.12 -5.94
CA VAL A 196 -1.95 -15.41 -6.24
C VAL A 196 -2.39 -15.75 -7.65
N ASP A 197 -1.52 -15.48 -8.62
CA ASP A 197 -1.85 -15.37 -10.03
C ASP A 197 -2.65 -16.62 -10.43
N ALA A 198 -3.88 -16.46 -10.92
CA ALA A 198 -4.70 -17.59 -11.35
C ALA A 198 -4.01 -18.39 -12.48
N SER A 199 -3.12 -17.72 -13.22
CA SER A 199 -2.14 -18.28 -14.18
C SER A 199 -1.12 -19.22 -13.52
N LEU A 200 -0.69 -18.96 -12.28
CA LEU A 200 0.08 -19.92 -11.47
C LEU A 200 -0.82 -21.03 -10.92
N GLY A 201 -2.14 -20.84 -10.83
CA GLY A 201 -3.09 -21.90 -10.49
C GLY A 201 -3.04 -23.07 -11.47
N ALA A 202 -2.92 -22.81 -12.78
CA ALA A 202 -2.81 -23.87 -13.79
C ALA A 202 -1.44 -24.59 -13.75
N VAL A 203 -0.35 -23.84 -13.58
CA VAL A 203 1.02 -24.40 -13.48
C VAL A 203 1.24 -25.12 -12.15
N SER A 204 0.68 -24.61 -11.06
CA SER A 204 0.71 -25.20 -9.71
C SER A 204 -0.29 -26.35 -9.54
N ALA A 205 -1.35 -26.42 -10.34
CA ALA A 205 -2.26 -27.58 -10.36
C ALA A 205 -1.69 -28.73 -11.21
N ALA A 206 -0.87 -28.41 -12.22
CA ALA A 206 -0.12 -29.41 -13.00
C ALA A 206 1.01 -30.07 -12.17
N VAL A 207 1.48 -29.37 -11.13
CA VAL A 207 2.35 -29.91 -10.09
C VAL A 207 1.41 -30.50 -9.03
N GLU A 208 1.17 -31.82 -9.09
CA GLU A 208 0.20 -32.53 -8.22
C GLU A 208 0.24 -32.06 -6.76
N SER A 209 -0.90 -32.11 -6.07
CA SER A 209 -1.03 -31.73 -4.64
C SER A 209 -0.10 -32.48 -3.67
N ASP A 210 0.53 -33.58 -4.11
CA ASP A 210 1.54 -34.37 -3.39
C ASP A 210 2.99 -34.04 -3.79
N HIS A 211 3.21 -33.00 -4.60
CA HIS A 211 4.55 -32.61 -5.02
C HIS A 211 5.36 -32.06 -3.83
N PRO A 212 6.64 -32.45 -3.65
CA PRO A 212 7.44 -32.02 -2.51
C PRO A 212 7.66 -30.49 -2.43
N LEU A 213 7.50 -29.77 -3.55
CA LEU A 213 7.53 -28.29 -3.59
C LEU A 213 6.17 -27.62 -3.32
N ALA A 214 5.07 -28.38 -3.21
CA ALA A 214 3.73 -27.85 -2.93
C ALA A 214 3.52 -27.53 -1.44
N HIS A 215 4.49 -27.84 -0.58
CA HIS A 215 4.35 -27.64 0.86
C HIS A 215 4.53 -26.18 1.32
N ARG A 216 3.59 -25.81 2.19
CA ARG A 216 3.42 -24.59 3.03
C ARG A 216 4.46 -23.48 2.83
N SER A 217 3.97 -22.38 2.25
CA SER A 217 4.59 -21.07 2.40
C SER A 217 4.69 -20.73 3.89
N TYR A 218 5.89 -20.82 4.45
CA TYR A 218 6.19 -20.26 5.76
C TYR A 218 6.47 -18.78 5.57
N SER A 219 5.42 -17.96 5.53
CA SER A 219 5.59 -16.54 5.80
C SER A 219 5.80 -16.38 7.30
N VAL A 220 7.06 -16.37 7.73
CA VAL A 220 7.38 -15.74 9.01
C VAL A 220 7.43 -14.25 8.70
N ALA A 221 6.26 -13.62 8.65
CA ALA A 221 6.22 -12.18 8.59
C ALA A 221 6.99 -11.67 9.82
N GLN A 222 8.08 -10.96 9.59
CA GLN A 222 8.69 -10.12 10.61
C GLN A 222 8.38 -8.70 10.16
N THR A 223 7.80 -7.91 11.06
CA THR A 223 7.56 -6.50 10.81
C THR A 223 8.51 -5.72 11.70
N GLU A 224 9.26 -4.79 11.12
CA GLU A 224 10.07 -3.83 11.86
C GLU A 224 9.22 -2.72 12.49
N PHE A 225 7.93 -2.66 12.16
CA PHE A 225 6.97 -1.69 12.64
C PHE A 225 6.02 -2.29 13.70
N PRO A 226 5.63 -1.52 14.73
CA PRO A 226 4.68 -1.97 15.75
C PRO A 226 3.37 -2.50 15.17
N ILE A 227 2.84 -1.82 14.15
CA ILE A 227 1.63 -2.20 13.44
C ILE A 227 1.94 -2.25 11.94
N ARG A 228 1.73 -3.41 11.33
CA ARG A 228 1.69 -3.55 9.88
C ARG A 228 0.24 -3.74 9.47
N VAL A 229 -0.24 -2.96 8.51
CA VAL A 229 -1.60 -3.11 7.98
C VAL A 229 -1.53 -3.45 6.50
N ASP A 230 -2.11 -4.57 6.12
CA ASP A 230 -2.09 -5.09 4.77
C ASP A 230 -3.49 -4.96 4.14
N VAL A 231 -3.51 -4.52 2.90
CA VAL A 231 -4.69 -4.58 2.03
C VAL A 231 -4.48 -5.70 1.04
N LEU A 232 -5.31 -6.73 1.14
CA LEU A 232 -5.35 -7.86 0.21
C LEU A 232 -6.44 -7.60 -0.82
N ARG A 233 -6.09 -7.68 -2.12
CA ARG A 233 -7.04 -7.61 -3.24
C ARG A 233 -6.97 -8.91 -4.06
N GLY A 234 -8.11 -9.46 -4.48
CA GLY A 234 -8.13 -10.66 -5.33
C GLY A 234 -9.40 -11.50 -5.20
N ALA A 235 -9.22 -12.80 -4.88
CA ALA A 235 -10.35 -13.73 -4.74
C ALA A 235 -11.26 -13.37 -3.56
N GLU A 236 -10.67 -12.93 -2.46
CA GLU A 236 -11.36 -12.37 -1.29
C GLU A 236 -10.59 -11.13 -0.82
N ASP A 237 -11.22 -9.97 -0.93
CA ASP A 237 -10.63 -8.71 -0.48
C ASP A 237 -10.68 -8.65 1.06
N ALA A 238 -9.56 -8.27 1.69
CA ALA A 238 -9.46 -8.25 3.14
C ALA A 238 -8.46 -7.20 3.64
N LEU A 239 -8.67 -6.77 4.88
CA LEU A 239 -7.72 -5.99 5.66
C LEU A 239 -7.09 -6.89 6.72
N VAL A 240 -5.78 -6.86 6.84
CA VAL A 240 -5.05 -7.64 7.86
C VAL A 240 -4.19 -6.70 8.68
N LEU A 241 -4.38 -6.67 9.99
CA LEU A 241 -3.53 -5.97 10.93
C LEU A 241 -2.60 -6.99 11.58
N THR A 242 -1.30 -6.81 11.41
CA THR A 242 -0.25 -7.62 12.00
C THR A 242 0.49 -6.81 13.05
N PHE A 243 0.52 -7.30 14.29
CA PHE A 243 1.20 -6.66 15.41
C PHE A 243 2.52 -7.38 15.70
N ALA A 244 3.60 -6.62 15.85
CA ALA A 244 4.94 -7.15 16.10
C ALA A 244 5.00 -7.99 17.39
N GLY A 245 5.75 -9.10 17.32
CA GLY A 245 5.77 -10.13 18.35
C GLY A 245 6.77 -9.86 19.46
N ASP A 246 6.25 -9.43 20.60
CA ASP A 246 6.80 -9.37 21.97
C ASP A 246 5.77 -8.71 22.91
N ARG A 247 4.72 -8.12 22.34
CA ARG A 247 3.56 -7.55 23.01
C ARG A 247 2.33 -8.46 22.92
N GLU A 248 1.51 -8.41 23.97
CA GLU A 248 0.10 -8.75 23.83
C GLU A 248 -0.49 -7.83 22.74
N PRO A 249 -1.32 -8.34 21.81
CA PRO A 249 -2.02 -7.47 20.87
C PRO A 249 -2.65 -6.31 21.64
N PRO A 250 -2.65 -5.09 21.10
CA PRO A 250 -3.35 -3.98 21.73
C PRO A 250 -4.76 -4.43 22.12
N HIS A 251 -5.23 -4.05 23.31
CA HIS A 251 -6.60 -4.39 23.73
C HIS A 251 -7.66 -3.88 22.73
N ASP A 252 -7.29 -2.90 21.92
CA ASP A 252 -8.10 -2.33 20.85
C ASP A 252 -7.78 -2.90 19.45
N ALA A 253 -7.08 -4.03 19.32
CA ALA A 253 -6.67 -4.58 18.02
C ALA A 253 -7.85 -4.88 17.08
N ASP A 254 -8.89 -5.55 17.59
CA ASP A 254 -10.14 -5.78 16.85
C ASP A 254 -10.86 -4.46 16.55
N GLU A 255 -10.88 -3.53 17.51
CA GLU A 255 -11.49 -2.21 17.35
C GLU A 255 -10.78 -1.38 16.27
N LEU A 256 -9.45 -1.45 16.15
CA LEU A 256 -8.70 -0.78 15.09
C LEU A 256 -9.06 -1.34 13.71
N ALA A 257 -9.20 -2.67 13.61
CA ALA A 257 -9.61 -3.31 12.37
C ALA A 257 -11.03 -2.90 11.97
N ASP A 258 -11.96 -2.89 12.93
CA ASP A 258 -13.35 -2.46 12.71
C ASP A 258 -13.43 -0.98 12.32
N ARG A 259 -12.71 -0.10 13.03
CA ARG A 259 -12.63 1.34 12.70
C ARG A 259 -12.05 1.57 11.31
N TRP A 260 -11.12 0.74 10.84
CA TRP A 260 -10.57 0.87 9.49
C TRP A 260 -11.61 0.51 8.43
N VAL A 261 -12.40 -0.55 8.65
CA VAL A 261 -13.53 -0.92 7.79
C VAL A 261 -14.61 0.17 7.82
N ASP A 262 -14.96 0.70 8.98
CA ASP A 262 -15.95 1.77 9.14
C ASP A 262 -15.50 3.07 8.45
N ALA A 263 -14.21 3.40 8.52
CA ALA A 263 -13.63 4.52 7.81
C ALA A 263 -13.78 4.35 6.29
N LEU A 264 -13.53 3.15 5.75
CA LEU A 264 -13.76 2.85 4.34
C LEU A 264 -15.24 3.03 3.94
N HIS A 265 -16.18 2.49 4.73
CA HIS A 265 -17.62 2.70 4.50
C HIS A 265 -17.99 4.18 4.49
N THR A 266 -17.45 4.95 5.44
CA THR A 266 -17.70 6.39 5.56
C THR A 266 -17.16 7.16 4.36
N LEU A 267 -15.93 6.86 3.92
CA LEU A 267 -15.34 7.50 2.74
C LEU A 267 -16.14 7.18 1.46
N ALA A 268 -16.59 5.94 1.29
CA ALA A 268 -17.44 5.55 0.16
C ALA A 268 -18.76 6.33 0.14
N ALA A 269 -19.48 6.36 1.26
CA ALA A 269 -20.76 7.06 1.37
C ALA A 269 -20.64 8.58 1.17
N ARG A 270 -19.57 9.19 1.71
CA ARG A 270 -19.29 10.62 1.52
C ARG A 270 -18.95 10.94 0.07
N SER A 271 -18.12 10.12 -0.58
CA SER A 271 -17.79 10.28 -2.00
C SER A 271 -19.03 10.19 -2.90
N GLU A 272 -19.92 9.24 -2.65
CA GLU A 272 -21.18 9.11 -3.40
C GLU A 272 -22.09 10.34 -3.21
N SER A 273 -22.21 10.81 -1.96
CA SER A 273 -22.99 12.00 -1.64
C SER A 273 -22.42 13.27 -2.31
N GLU A 274 -21.09 13.41 -2.37
CA GLU A 274 -20.41 14.50 -3.08
C GLU A 274 -20.66 14.44 -4.59
N GLN A 275 -20.60 13.24 -5.18
CA GLN A 275 -20.87 13.04 -6.60
C GLN A 275 -22.32 13.34 -6.97
N GLU A 276 -23.28 12.94 -6.13
CA GLU A 276 -24.69 13.21 -6.36
C GLU A 276 -25.00 14.71 -6.30
N LYS A 277 -24.45 15.41 -5.29
CA LYS A 277 -24.55 16.88 -5.21
C LYS A 277 -23.98 17.55 -6.46
N SER A 278 -22.79 17.14 -6.91
CA SER A 278 -22.17 17.71 -8.12
C SER A 278 -22.97 17.42 -9.41
N ARG A 279 -23.66 16.27 -9.48
CA ARG A 279 -24.56 15.95 -10.61
C ARG A 279 -25.82 16.82 -10.58
N GLN A 280 -26.43 17.00 -9.40
CA GLN A 280 -27.62 17.82 -9.24
C GLN A 280 -27.34 19.30 -9.57
N GLU A 281 -26.22 19.85 -9.11
CA GLU A 281 -25.80 21.22 -9.41
C GLU A 281 -25.57 21.45 -10.91
N LYS A 282 -25.01 20.45 -11.63
CA LYS A 282 -24.84 20.51 -13.09
C LYS A 282 -26.16 20.40 -13.85
N ALA A 283 -27.13 19.65 -13.31
CA ALA A 283 -28.46 19.53 -13.90
C ALA A 283 -29.25 20.84 -13.73
N ASP A 284 -29.19 21.47 -12.55
CA ASP A 284 -29.91 22.72 -12.27
C ASP A 284 -29.26 23.93 -12.96
N GLY A 285 -27.94 23.99 -13.06
CA GLY A 285 -27.20 25.05 -13.74
C GLY A 285 -27.26 25.04 -15.28
N GLY A 286 -27.85 24.01 -15.88
CA GLY A 286 -27.97 23.85 -17.34
C GLY A 286 -29.21 24.52 -17.97
N THR A 287 -30.05 25.19 -17.18
CA THR A 287 -31.39 25.64 -17.63
C THR A 287 -31.52 27.15 -17.89
N ASP A 288 -30.44 27.93 -17.94
CA ASP A 288 -30.55 29.38 -18.13
C ASP A 288 -29.53 29.94 -19.14
N VAL A 289 -29.82 29.74 -20.42
CA VAL A 289 -29.38 30.66 -21.49
C VAL A 289 -30.62 30.98 -22.34
N PRO A 290 -31.29 32.13 -22.14
CA PRO A 290 -32.26 32.60 -23.10
C PRO A 290 -31.51 33.03 -24.36
N ALA A 291 -31.90 32.48 -25.51
CA ALA A 291 -31.47 32.97 -26.80
C ALA A 291 -31.90 34.44 -26.94
N VAL A 292 -30.91 35.31 -27.19
CA VAL A 292 -31.11 36.67 -27.70
C VAL A 292 -30.59 36.72 -29.13
#